data_AF-K1T2N4-F1
#
_entry.id   AF-K1T2N4-F1
#
_cell.length_a   1.000
_cell.length_b   1.000
_cell.length_c   1.000
_cell.angle_alpha   90.00
_cell.angle_beta   90.00
_cell.angle_gamma   90.00
#
_symmetry.space_group_name_H-M   'P 1'
#
loop_
_entity.id
_entity.type
_entity.pdbx_description
1 polymer ?
#
loop_
_entity_poly.entity_id
_entity_poly.type
_entity_poly.pdbx_seq_one_letter_code
_entity_poly.pdbx_strand_id
1 'polypeptide(L)'
;MIYKMDKYGSRGDMLSELALSWVGKETWPLMGGATHQGEDTELHMRMNWQLWIYYHRCGFDTEFWPKLFQLLRDDPLPSEFSTTDDPGASQLKFAVKACEAAGQDLTEFFETGGFFRPIDITYEQYGSARYRVTEAMIAQAKEQIAAKDYPKAAPIQYIEDRQIKDNVMYCDMGYYTTFQSKKQITKRPSYTVSGRTYTVTDCDEAVAVELRKAASGDSLGELIYFSNMSTFTVPDNADLTNTGLYAVQADGKRIPINK
;
A
#
# COMPACT_ATOMS: atom_id res chain seq x y z
N MET A 1 17.65 -1.84 -11.80
CA MET A 1 18.75 -1.20 -12.55
C MET A 1 18.98 0.25 -12.12
N ILE A 2 17.94 1.11 -12.08
CA ILE A 2 18.06 2.55 -11.75
C ILE A 2 18.76 2.82 -10.42
N TYR A 3 18.33 2.18 -9.32
CA TYR A 3 18.97 2.36 -8.00
C TYR A 3 20.47 2.05 -8.02
N LYS A 4 20.88 0.96 -8.68
CA LYS A 4 22.29 0.55 -8.76
C LYS A 4 23.16 1.50 -9.60
N MET A 5 22.54 2.32 -10.45
CA MET A 5 23.23 3.35 -11.23
C MET A 5 23.46 4.65 -10.45
N ASP A 6 22.80 4.83 -9.31
CA ASP A 6 22.95 5.97 -8.38
C ASP A 6 22.89 7.37 -9.04
N LYS A 7 22.14 7.47 -10.14
CA LYS A 7 22.05 8.70 -10.94
C LYS A 7 20.65 9.30 -11.01
N TYR A 8 19.62 8.46 -10.88
CA TYR A 8 18.23 8.86 -11.07
C TYR A 8 17.36 8.34 -9.93
N GLY A 9 16.34 9.11 -9.56
CA GLY A 9 15.29 8.64 -8.63
C GLY A 9 14.42 7.55 -9.25
N SER A 10 13.74 6.77 -8.41
CA SER A 10 12.80 5.72 -8.83
C SER A 10 11.64 6.28 -9.69
N ARG A 11 10.94 5.40 -10.40
CA ARG A 11 9.74 5.73 -11.21
C ARG A 11 8.45 5.33 -10.48
N GLY A 12 7.31 5.60 -11.12
CA GLY A 12 5.98 5.33 -10.61
C GLY A 12 5.32 6.54 -9.97
N ASP A 13 4.01 6.45 -9.81
CA ASP A 13 3.16 7.56 -9.36
C ASP A 13 3.40 7.96 -7.91
N MET A 14 2.77 9.09 -7.55
CA MET A 14 2.67 9.57 -6.18
C MET A 14 1.68 8.72 -5.38
N LEU A 15 1.85 8.66 -4.06
CA LEU A 15 0.93 7.91 -3.19
C LEU A 15 -0.50 8.47 -3.17
N SER A 16 -0.71 9.70 -3.67
CA SER A 16 -2.05 10.25 -3.89
C SER A 16 -2.88 9.39 -4.83
N GLU A 17 -2.28 8.79 -5.86
CA GLU A 17 -3.02 7.92 -6.79
C GLU A 17 -3.50 6.63 -6.11
N LEU A 18 -2.68 6.05 -5.22
CA LEU A 18 -3.10 4.93 -4.37
C LEU A 18 -4.21 5.34 -3.39
N ALA A 19 -4.18 6.56 -2.87
CA ALA A 19 -5.24 7.06 -2.01
C ALA A 19 -6.56 7.28 -2.78
N LEU A 20 -6.50 7.69 -4.04
CA LEU A 20 -7.67 7.81 -4.92
C LEU A 20 -8.25 6.43 -5.24
N SER A 21 -7.42 5.44 -5.57
CA SER A 21 -7.87 4.06 -5.82
C SER A 21 -8.48 3.40 -4.57
N TRP A 22 -7.99 3.75 -3.38
CA TRP A 22 -8.60 3.35 -2.12
C TRP A 22 -10.05 3.83 -2.01
N VAL A 23 -10.28 5.13 -2.24
CA VAL A 23 -11.62 5.74 -2.19
C VAL A 23 -12.53 5.21 -3.29
N GLY A 24 -11.98 5.02 -4.50
CA GLY A 24 -12.68 4.44 -5.64
C GLY A 24 -13.05 2.97 -5.46
N LYS A 25 -12.56 2.32 -4.41
CA LYS A 25 -12.71 0.88 -4.17
C LYS A 25 -12.19 0.02 -5.33
N GLU A 26 -11.17 0.51 -6.03
CA GLU A 26 -10.56 -0.17 -7.18
C GLU A 26 -9.88 -1.48 -6.77
N THR A 27 -10.07 -2.52 -7.55
CA THR A 27 -9.37 -3.79 -7.36
C THR A 27 -7.99 -3.72 -7.99
N TRP A 28 -7.02 -4.50 -7.50
CA TRP A 28 -5.67 -4.56 -8.06
C TRP A 28 -5.60 -4.53 -9.61
N PRO A 29 -6.27 -5.41 -10.37
CA PRO A 29 -6.15 -5.41 -11.84
C PRO A 29 -6.74 -4.17 -12.53
N LEU A 30 -7.58 -3.39 -11.85
CA LEU A 30 -8.24 -2.20 -12.38
C LEU A 30 -7.80 -0.92 -11.63
N MET A 31 -6.68 -1.00 -10.91
CA MET A 31 -6.18 0.12 -10.12
C MET A 31 -5.57 1.19 -11.04
N GLY A 32 -5.95 2.44 -10.82
CA GLY A 32 -5.44 3.59 -11.55
C GLY A 32 -6.07 3.78 -12.93
N GLY A 33 -5.45 4.67 -13.72
CA GLY A 33 -5.89 4.96 -15.09
C GLY A 33 -5.09 4.13 -16.09
N ALA A 34 -5.71 3.14 -16.74
CA ALA A 34 -5.04 2.26 -17.69
C ALA A 34 -4.19 3.04 -18.73
N THR A 35 -2.87 2.88 -18.67
CA THR A 35 -1.93 3.55 -19.58
C THR A 35 -1.34 2.59 -20.62
N HIS A 36 -1.28 1.29 -20.32
CA HIS A 36 -0.70 0.27 -21.21
C HIS A 36 -1.48 -1.03 -21.12
N GLN A 37 -2.22 -1.38 -22.17
CA GLN A 37 -2.96 -2.65 -22.27
C GLN A 37 -3.84 -2.96 -21.04
N GLY A 38 -4.62 -1.98 -20.59
CA GLY A 38 -5.50 -2.15 -19.44
C GLY A 38 -4.84 -1.92 -18.07
N GLU A 39 -3.50 -1.78 -18.01
CA GLU A 39 -2.75 -1.61 -16.76
C GLU A 39 -2.29 -0.15 -16.55
N ASP A 40 -2.39 0.35 -15.31
CA ASP A 40 -1.68 1.56 -14.87
C ASP A 40 -0.31 1.21 -14.29
N THR A 41 0.66 1.02 -15.20
CA THR A 41 1.99 0.53 -14.82
C THR A 41 2.75 1.45 -13.86
N GLU A 42 2.48 2.77 -13.85
CA GLU A 42 3.17 3.72 -12.96
C GLU A 42 2.69 3.58 -11.52
N LEU A 43 1.42 3.25 -11.30
CA LEU A 43 0.90 2.93 -9.98
C LEU A 43 1.28 1.50 -9.56
N HIS A 44 1.08 0.49 -10.42
CA HIS A 44 1.34 -0.92 -10.10
C HIS A 44 2.81 -1.20 -9.76
N MET A 45 3.75 -0.56 -10.44
CA MET A 45 5.19 -0.79 -10.18
C MET A 45 5.61 -0.36 -8.77
N ARG A 46 4.86 0.55 -8.14
CA ARG A 46 5.16 1.01 -6.77
C ARG A 46 5.01 -0.11 -5.75
N MET A 47 4.07 -1.02 -5.90
CA MET A 47 3.81 -2.10 -4.92
C MET A 47 5.07 -2.95 -4.67
N ASN A 48 5.65 -3.52 -5.74
CA ASN A 48 6.88 -4.29 -5.62
C ASN A 48 8.06 -3.40 -5.17
N TRP A 49 8.11 -2.16 -5.65
CA TRP A 49 9.19 -1.25 -5.26
C TRP A 49 9.15 -0.87 -3.78
N GLN A 50 7.98 -0.68 -3.18
CA GLN A 50 7.81 -0.38 -1.75
C GLN A 50 8.32 -1.53 -0.87
N LEU A 51 8.01 -2.78 -1.22
CA LEU A 51 8.58 -3.95 -0.55
C LEU A 51 10.11 -3.96 -0.66
N TRP A 52 10.66 -3.63 -1.84
CA TRP A 52 12.11 -3.50 -2.01
C TRP A 52 12.70 -2.36 -1.16
N ILE A 53 12.08 -1.18 -1.15
CA ILE A 53 12.55 -0.04 -0.35
C ILE A 53 12.61 -0.44 1.13
N TYR A 54 11.52 -1.00 1.66
CA TYR A 54 11.47 -1.34 3.08
C TYR A 54 12.46 -2.46 3.44
N TYR A 55 12.41 -3.61 2.79
CA TYR A 55 13.24 -4.74 3.20
C TYR A 55 14.70 -4.57 2.80
N HIS A 56 14.98 -4.08 1.59
CA HIS A 56 16.36 -4.01 1.06
C HIS A 56 17.00 -2.66 1.33
N ARG A 57 16.36 -1.55 0.98
CA ARG A 57 16.98 -0.22 1.10
C ARG A 57 17.07 0.25 2.55
N CYS A 58 16.05 0.00 3.38
CA CYS A 58 16.16 0.27 4.82
C CYS A 58 17.00 -0.79 5.56
N GLY A 59 17.20 -1.98 4.96
CA GLY A 59 18.05 -3.04 5.50
C GLY A 59 17.39 -3.96 6.53
N PHE A 60 16.05 -4.05 6.54
CA PHE A 60 15.33 -4.91 7.48
C PHE A 60 15.38 -6.40 7.12
N ASP A 61 15.41 -6.74 5.83
CA ASP A 61 15.66 -8.10 5.33
C ASP A 61 16.18 -8.05 3.88
N THR A 62 17.50 -8.07 3.71
CA THR A 62 18.13 -8.03 2.38
C THR A 62 17.91 -9.31 1.57
N GLU A 63 17.34 -10.36 2.16
CA GLU A 63 17.03 -11.62 1.50
C GLU A 63 15.54 -11.76 1.16
N PHE A 64 14.69 -10.75 1.44
CA PHE A 64 13.25 -10.80 1.19
C PHE A 64 12.89 -11.24 -0.24
N TRP A 65 13.42 -10.56 -1.27
CA TRP A 65 13.15 -10.90 -2.67
C TRP A 65 13.72 -12.26 -3.06
N PRO A 66 15.00 -12.61 -2.77
CA PRO A 66 15.51 -13.96 -2.98
C PRO A 66 14.62 -15.06 -2.38
N LYS A 67 14.16 -14.90 -1.14
CA LYS A 67 13.24 -15.83 -0.46
C LYS A 67 11.89 -15.91 -1.19
N LEU A 68 11.27 -14.78 -1.49
CA LEU A 68 9.98 -14.74 -2.19
C LEU A 68 10.06 -15.42 -3.56
N PHE A 69 11.11 -15.12 -4.34
CA PHE A 69 11.32 -15.78 -5.62
C PHE A 69 11.57 -17.28 -5.47
N GLN A 70 12.23 -17.73 -4.40
CA GLN A 70 12.41 -19.16 -4.15
C GLN A 70 11.07 -19.84 -3.82
N LEU A 71 10.27 -19.25 -2.94
CA LEU A 71 8.93 -19.74 -2.61
C LEU A 71 8.04 -19.85 -3.86
N LEU A 72 8.12 -18.88 -4.77
CA LEU A 72 7.36 -18.87 -6.02
C LEU A 72 7.97 -19.78 -7.10
N ARG A 73 9.21 -20.26 -6.96
CA ARG A 73 9.75 -21.32 -7.83
C ARG A 73 9.32 -22.70 -7.34
N ASP A 74 9.31 -22.89 -6.03
CA ASP A 74 8.94 -24.16 -5.40
C ASP A 74 7.43 -24.39 -5.46
N ASP A 75 6.64 -23.31 -5.40
CA ASP A 75 5.19 -23.32 -5.48
C ASP A 75 4.69 -22.22 -6.45
N PRO A 76 4.79 -22.45 -7.77
CA PRO A 76 4.54 -21.44 -8.80
C PRO A 76 3.15 -20.81 -8.76
N LEU A 77 3.08 -19.53 -9.13
CA LEU A 77 1.80 -18.87 -9.38
C LEU A 77 1.05 -19.60 -10.50
N PRO A 78 -0.29 -19.72 -10.39
CA PRO A 78 -1.13 -20.14 -11.51
C PRO A 78 -0.80 -19.34 -12.78
N SER A 79 -0.67 -20.03 -13.91
CA SER A 79 -0.25 -19.40 -15.17
C SER A 79 -1.41 -18.68 -15.84
N GLU A 80 -1.21 -17.44 -16.25
CA GLU A 80 -2.18 -16.69 -17.07
C GLU A 80 -2.44 -17.33 -18.45
N PHE A 81 -1.54 -18.20 -18.92
CA PHE A 81 -1.69 -18.96 -20.17
C PHE A 81 -2.32 -20.34 -19.96
N SER A 82 -2.59 -20.74 -18.71
CA SER A 82 -3.26 -21.99 -18.42
C SER A 82 -4.77 -21.82 -18.56
N THR A 83 -5.40 -22.76 -19.26
CA THR A 83 -6.87 -22.79 -19.43
C THR A 83 -7.61 -23.28 -18.19
N THR A 84 -6.88 -23.75 -17.17
CA THR A 84 -7.43 -24.26 -15.91
C THR A 84 -7.14 -23.36 -14.70
N ASP A 85 -6.27 -22.36 -14.87
CA ASP A 85 -5.79 -21.51 -13.79
C ASP A 85 -6.52 -20.16 -13.80
N ASP A 86 -6.69 -19.57 -12.61
CA ASP A 86 -7.32 -18.26 -12.44
C ASP A 86 -6.25 -17.23 -12.04
N PRO A 87 -5.95 -16.21 -12.87
CA PRO A 87 -4.96 -15.19 -12.53
C PRO A 87 -5.34 -14.41 -11.26
N GLY A 88 -6.63 -14.36 -10.88
CA GLY A 88 -7.04 -13.81 -9.59
C GLY A 88 -6.58 -14.64 -8.39
N ALA A 89 -6.35 -15.95 -8.55
CA ALA A 89 -5.70 -16.76 -7.52
C ALA A 89 -4.20 -16.42 -7.38
N SER A 90 -3.55 -15.99 -8.46
CA SER A 90 -2.12 -15.62 -8.46
C SER A 90 -1.84 -14.39 -7.60
N GLN A 91 -2.70 -13.35 -7.64
CA GLN A 91 -2.50 -12.18 -6.77
C GLN A 91 -2.60 -12.54 -5.28
N LEU A 92 -3.57 -13.38 -4.89
CA LEU A 92 -3.74 -13.79 -3.50
C LEU A 92 -2.60 -14.68 -3.04
N LYS A 93 -2.16 -15.62 -3.88
CA LYS A 93 -1.00 -16.47 -3.59
C LYS A 93 0.28 -15.65 -3.44
N PHE A 94 0.48 -14.64 -4.28
CA PHE A 94 1.60 -13.71 -4.13
C PHE A 94 1.57 -13.01 -2.76
N ALA A 95 0.41 -12.52 -2.32
CA ALA A 95 0.28 -11.89 -1.00
C ALA A 95 0.63 -12.85 0.15
N VAL A 96 0.16 -14.10 0.10
CA VAL A 96 0.49 -15.15 1.09
C VAL A 96 1.98 -15.44 1.09
N LYS A 97 2.60 -15.64 -0.07
CA LYS A 97 4.04 -15.92 -0.18
C LYS A 97 4.92 -14.74 0.21
N ALA A 98 4.47 -13.51 -0.02
CA ALA A 98 5.15 -12.31 0.45
C ALA A 98 5.14 -12.24 1.99
N CYS A 99 4.01 -12.57 2.64
CA CYS A 99 3.95 -12.68 4.09
C CYS A 99 4.90 -13.78 4.61
N GLU A 100 4.94 -14.94 3.95
CA GLU A 100 5.84 -16.04 4.27
C GLU A 100 7.32 -15.65 4.13
N ALA A 101 7.69 -14.97 3.03
CA ALA A 101 9.06 -14.50 2.80
C ALA A 101 9.52 -13.48 3.83
N ALA A 102 8.62 -12.58 4.24
CA ALA A 102 8.89 -11.54 5.23
C ALA A 102 8.87 -12.06 6.67
N GLY A 103 8.14 -13.14 6.95
CA GLY A 103 7.77 -13.52 8.32
C GLY A 103 6.93 -12.44 9.01
N GLN A 104 6.14 -11.69 8.25
CA GLN A 104 5.32 -10.57 8.70
C GLN A 104 3.93 -10.64 8.08
N ASP A 105 2.92 -10.17 8.81
CA ASP A 105 1.57 -10.00 8.28
C ASP A 105 1.50 -8.69 7.48
N LEU A 106 1.51 -8.84 6.15
CA LEU A 106 1.40 -7.76 5.17
C LEU A 106 -0.05 -7.51 4.71
N THR A 107 -1.05 -8.01 5.44
CA THR A 107 -2.46 -7.89 5.02
C THR A 107 -2.88 -6.45 4.79
N GLU A 108 -2.46 -5.50 5.64
CA GLU A 108 -2.80 -4.07 5.47
C GLU A 108 -2.19 -3.48 4.20
N PHE A 109 -0.96 -3.89 3.84
CA PHE A 109 -0.28 -3.47 2.62
C PHE A 109 -1.04 -3.94 1.38
N PHE A 110 -1.40 -5.23 1.31
CA PHE A 110 -2.13 -5.81 0.19
C PHE A 110 -3.60 -5.36 0.13
N GLU A 111 -4.24 -5.10 1.28
CA GLU A 111 -5.58 -4.50 1.35
C GLU A 111 -5.58 -3.11 0.72
N THR A 112 -4.59 -2.27 1.08
CA THR A 112 -4.42 -0.93 0.48
C THR A 112 -4.19 -1.03 -1.03
N GLY A 113 -3.45 -2.05 -1.47
CA GLY A 113 -3.23 -2.37 -2.88
C GLY A 113 -4.42 -3.05 -3.59
N GLY A 114 -5.60 -3.16 -2.97
CA GLY A 114 -6.79 -3.70 -3.64
C GLY A 114 -6.75 -5.20 -3.96
N PHE A 115 -5.83 -5.97 -3.36
CA PHE A 115 -5.72 -7.43 -3.56
C PHE A 115 -6.91 -8.20 -2.95
N PHE A 116 -7.52 -7.65 -1.91
CA PHE A 116 -8.58 -8.30 -1.14
C PHE A 116 -9.97 -7.75 -1.45
N ARG A 117 -10.20 -7.40 -2.72
CA ARG A 117 -11.50 -6.94 -3.23
C ARG A 117 -12.01 -7.95 -4.26
N PRO A 118 -13.27 -8.40 -4.16
CA PRO A 118 -13.82 -9.37 -5.10
C PRO A 118 -13.94 -8.76 -6.49
N ILE A 119 -13.67 -9.57 -7.51
CA ILE A 119 -13.80 -9.19 -8.92
C ILE A 119 -14.10 -10.43 -9.76
N ASP A 120 -14.84 -10.27 -10.85
CA ASP A 120 -15.05 -11.31 -11.86
C ASP A 120 -15.24 -10.62 -13.22
N ILE A 121 -14.16 -10.51 -13.98
CA ILE A 121 -14.11 -9.80 -15.26
C ILE A 121 -13.42 -10.64 -16.33
N THR A 122 -13.59 -10.25 -17.59
CA THR A 122 -12.61 -10.59 -18.63
C THR A 122 -11.57 -9.49 -18.64
N TYR A 123 -10.31 -9.86 -18.47
CA TYR A 123 -9.17 -8.96 -18.47
C TYR A 123 -8.32 -9.19 -19.72
N GLU A 124 -7.94 -8.11 -20.38
CA GLU A 124 -7.22 -8.13 -21.66
C GLU A 124 -5.82 -7.56 -21.46
N GLN A 125 -4.81 -8.44 -21.41
CA GLN A 125 -3.40 -8.05 -21.30
C GLN A 125 -2.56 -9.08 -22.04
N TYR A 126 -2.09 -8.72 -23.24
CA TYR A 126 -1.45 -9.66 -24.19
C TYR A 126 -2.27 -10.93 -24.52
N GLY A 127 -3.57 -10.93 -24.22
CA GLY A 127 -4.49 -12.05 -24.35
C GLY A 127 -5.70 -11.85 -23.43
N SER A 128 -6.78 -12.59 -23.70
CA SER A 128 -8.02 -12.53 -22.93
C SER A 128 -8.05 -13.65 -21.90
N ALA A 129 -8.21 -13.30 -20.63
CA ALA A 129 -8.39 -14.25 -19.55
C ALA A 129 -9.53 -13.82 -18.62
N ARG A 130 -10.26 -14.78 -18.07
CA ARG A 130 -11.17 -14.48 -16.96
C ARG A 130 -10.33 -14.23 -15.71
N TYR A 131 -10.53 -13.08 -15.08
CA TYR A 131 -9.87 -12.70 -13.84
C TYR A 131 -10.89 -12.72 -12.71
N ARG A 132 -10.77 -13.70 -11.80
CA ARG A 132 -11.76 -13.88 -10.74
C ARG A 132 -11.12 -13.99 -9.35
N VAL A 133 -11.65 -13.19 -8.44
CA VAL A 133 -11.31 -13.15 -7.02
C VAL A 133 -12.63 -13.18 -6.27
N THR A 134 -12.87 -14.24 -5.51
CA THR A 134 -14.10 -14.37 -4.72
C THR A 134 -13.84 -14.05 -3.26
N GLU A 135 -14.90 -13.70 -2.52
CA GLU A 135 -14.86 -13.53 -1.07
C GLU A 135 -14.28 -14.77 -0.36
N ALA A 136 -14.62 -15.97 -0.82
CA ALA A 136 -14.10 -17.22 -0.26
C ALA A 136 -12.58 -17.36 -0.46
N MET A 137 -12.06 -16.97 -1.63
CA MET A 137 -10.62 -16.99 -1.90
C MET A 137 -9.88 -15.96 -1.04
N ILE A 138 -10.45 -14.76 -0.87
CA ILE A 138 -9.91 -13.70 0.00
C ILE A 138 -9.88 -14.18 1.45
N ALA A 139 -10.98 -14.75 1.95
CA ALA A 139 -11.07 -15.28 3.30
C ALA A 139 -10.03 -16.39 3.54
N GLN A 140 -9.89 -17.32 2.58
CA GLN A 140 -8.90 -18.39 2.66
C GLN A 140 -7.47 -17.85 2.69
N ALA A 141 -7.14 -16.85 1.87
CA ALA A 141 -5.81 -16.24 1.87
C ALA A 141 -5.51 -15.54 3.21
N LYS A 142 -6.47 -14.77 3.74
CA LYS A 142 -6.35 -14.11 5.04
C LYS A 142 -6.23 -15.12 6.19
N GLU A 143 -6.97 -16.23 6.14
CA GLU A 143 -6.87 -17.33 7.11
C GLU A 143 -5.48 -17.99 7.08
N GLN A 144 -4.92 -18.24 5.89
CA GLN A 144 -3.57 -18.79 5.76
C GLN A 144 -2.51 -17.87 6.36
N ILE A 145 -2.62 -16.56 6.16
CA ILE A 145 -1.72 -15.56 6.75
C ILE A 145 -1.90 -15.54 8.28
N ALA A 146 -3.14 -15.46 8.75
CA ALA A 146 -3.46 -15.40 10.18
C ALA A 146 -2.99 -16.66 10.93
N ALA A 147 -3.11 -17.84 10.33
CA ALA A 147 -2.68 -19.11 10.93
C ALA A 147 -1.16 -19.19 11.20
N LYS A 148 -0.36 -18.29 10.62
CA LYS A 148 1.08 -18.21 10.87
C LYS A 148 1.45 -17.38 12.09
N ASP A 149 0.51 -16.60 12.62
CA ASP A 149 0.72 -15.71 13.78
C ASP A 149 1.94 -14.78 13.61
N TYR A 150 2.11 -14.25 12.40
CA TYR A 150 3.20 -13.31 12.12
C TYR A 150 2.97 -11.96 12.81
N PRO A 151 4.04 -11.28 13.27
CA PRO A 151 3.92 -9.90 13.70
C PRO A 151 3.41 -9.03 12.54
N LYS A 152 2.58 -8.02 12.85
CA LYS A 152 2.14 -7.04 11.86
C LYS A 152 3.35 -6.33 11.25
N ALA A 153 3.33 -6.18 9.93
CA ALA A 153 4.34 -5.37 9.24
C ALA A 153 4.21 -3.89 9.64
N ALA A 154 5.29 -3.13 9.42
CA ALA A 154 5.20 -1.67 9.39
C ALA A 154 4.20 -1.23 8.30
N PRO A 155 3.69 0.01 8.34
CA PRO A 155 2.77 0.53 7.33
C PRO A 155 3.53 0.88 6.01
N ILE A 156 4.08 -0.16 5.37
CA ILE A 156 4.92 -0.10 4.16
C ILE A 156 4.19 0.58 3.00
N GLN A 157 2.87 0.55 2.98
CA GLN A 157 2.05 1.21 1.95
C GLN A 157 2.31 2.73 1.86
N TYR A 158 2.92 3.33 2.90
CA TYR A 158 3.25 4.75 2.94
C TYR A 158 4.73 5.06 2.70
N ILE A 159 5.57 4.06 2.39
CA ILE A 159 7.00 4.30 2.18
C ILE A 159 7.27 4.98 0.85
N GLU A 160 8.14 6.00 0.88
CA GLU A 160 8.70 6.64 -0.30
C GLU A 160 10.23 6.70 -0.26
N ASP A 161 10.86 6.59 -1.42
CA ASP A 161 12.29 6.80 -1.63
C ASP A 161 12.61 8.06 -2.46
N ARG A 162 11.60 8.91 -2.68
CA ARG A 162 11.71 10.24 -3.31
C ARG A 162 10.99 11.28 -2.43
N GLN A 163 11.69 12.37 -2.06
CA GLN A 163 11.03 13.55 -1.47
C GLN A 163 10.68 14.57 -2.55
N ILE A 164 11.68 14.99 -3.33
CA ILE A 164 11.53 15.89 -4.47
C ILE A 164 12.25 15.28 -5.67
N LYS A 165 11.58 15.24 -6.82
CA LYS A 165 12.15 14.82 -8.10
C LYS A 165 11.53 15.66 -9.21
N ASP A 166 12.37 16.21 -10.09
CA ASP A 166 11.94 17.04 -11.22
C ASP A 166 11.00 18.20 -10.80
N ASN A 167 11.32 18.87 -9.68
CA ASN A 167 10.53 19.93 -9.03
C ASN A 167 9.13 19.50 -8.53
N VAL A 168 8.84 18.21 -8.49
CA VAL A 168 7.62 17.63 -7.92
C VAL A 168 7.93 17.07 -6.53
N MET A 169 7.14 17.43 -5.53
CA MET A 169 7.21 16.84 -4.19
C MET A 169 6.37 15.56 -4.15
N TYR A 170 7.03 14.45 -3.88
CA TYR A 170 6.42 13.12 -3.77
C TYR A 170 6.00 12.80 -2.34
N CYS A 171 6.72 13.36 -1.37
CA CYS A 171 6.40 13.20 0.04
C CYS A 171 7.01 14.30 0.92
N ASP A 172 6.30 14.66 1.98
CA ASP A 172 6.86 15.34 3.16
C ASP A 172 6.74 14.48 4.44
N MET A 173 6.02 13.36 4.36
CA MET A 173 5.98 12.27 5.32
C MET A 173 6.36 10.93 4.66
N GLY A 174 6.89 9.98 5.44
CA GLY A 174 7.07 8.61 4.93
C GLY A 174 8.28 8.38 4.02
N TYR A 175 9.23 9.31 3.98
CA TYR A 175 10.53 9.04 3.36
C TYR A 175 11.22 7.85 4.05
N TYR A 176 11.94 7.02 3.29
CA TYR A 176 12.43 5.71 3.74
C TYR A 176 13.32 5.79 4.99
N THR A 177 13.98 6.92 5.24
CA THR A 177 14.81 7.11 6.45
C THR A 177 13.96 7.21 7.72
N THR A 178 12.71 7.68 7.64
CA THR A 178 11.74 7.68 8.75
C THR A 178 11.41 6.25 9.16
N PHE A 179 11.24 5.35 8.19
CA PHE A 179 11.07 3.91 8.43
C PHE A 179 12.37 3.27 8.95
N GLN A 180 13.50 3.53 8.29
CA GLN A 180 14.81 2.95 8.63
C GLN A 180 15.21 3.24 10.08
N SER A 181 14.99 4.47 10.54
CA SER A 181 15.26 4.88 11.93
C SER A 181 14.20 4.46 12.94
N LYS A 182 13.10 3.83 12.48
CA LYS A 182 11.91 3.49 13.29
C LYS A 182 11.40 4.69 14.07
N LYS A 183 11.34 5.85 13.38
CA LYS A 183 11.07 7.14 13.99
C LYS A 183 9.78 7.10 14.81
N GLN A 184 9.90 7.53 16.07
CA GLN A 184 8.77 7.74 16.97
C GLN A 184 8.27 9.17 16.82
N ILE A 185 6.96 9.36 16.87
CA ILE A 185 6.34 10.68 16.86
C ILE A 185 6.44 11.24 18.28
N THR A 186 7.22 12.31 18.40
CA THR A 186 7.46 13.05 19.66
C THR A 186 6.86 14.45 19.63
N LYS A 187 6.67 15.00 18.43
CA LYS A 187 5.92 16.24 18.19
C LYS A 187 4.43 16.07 18.47
N ARG A 188 3.69 17.19 18.45
CA ARG A 188 2.25 17.24 18.63
C ARG A 188 1.59 17.75 17.35
N PRO A 189 1.33 16.87 16.36
CA PRO A 189 0.67 17.28 15.15
C PRO A 189 -0.68 17.95 15.44
N SER A 190 -1.03 18.95 14.64
CA SER A 190 -2.34 19.58 14.60
C SER A 190 -2.78 19.81 13.16
N TYR A 191 -4.07 20.03 12.90
CA TYR A 191 -4.54 20.26 11.53
C TYR A 191 -5.65 21.28 11.42
N THR A 192 -5.66 22.01 10.30
CA THR A 192 -6.78 22.87 9.90
C THR A 192 -7.48 22.28 8.68
N VAL A 193 -8.73 22.68 8.48
CA VAL A 193 -9.55 22.24 7.34
C VAL A 193 -10.20 23.44 6.67
N SER A 194 -10.01 23.56 5.35
CA SER A 194 -10.71 24.52 4.49
C SER A 194 -11.42 23.75 3.37
N GLY A 195 -12.76 23.69 3.42
CA GLY A 195 -13.54 22.82 2.56
C GLY A 195 -13.18 21.34 2.78
N ARG A 196 -12.55 20.71 1.80
CA ARG A 196 -12.03 19.32 1.86
C ARG A 196 -10.50 19.26 1.90
N THR A 197 -9.84 20.41 2.00
CA THR A 197 -8.38 20.51 2.08
C THR A 197 -7.94 20.53 3.54
N TYR A 198 -7.08 19.59 3.89
CA TYR A 198 -6.47 19.45 5.20
C TYR A 198 -5.05 19.99 5.12
N THR A 199 -4.64 20.74 6.14
CA THR A 199 -3.25 21.17 6.32
C THR A 199 -2.81 20.77 7.72
N VAL A 200 -1.83 19.89 7.80
CA VAL A 200 -1.27 19.31 9.01
C VAL A 200 0.08 19.95 9.30
N THR A 201 0.32 20.31 10.56
CA THR A 201 1.59 20.85 11.04
C THR A 201 2.29 19.85 11.95
N ASP A 202 3.61 20.00 12.09
CA ASP A 202 4.44 19.16 12.99
C ASP A 202 4.34 17.65 12.74
N CYS A 203 4.10 17.26 11.48
CA CYS A 203 3.85 15.87 11.07
C CYS A 203 5.06 15.17 10.41
N ASP A 204 6.21 15.83 10.30
CA ASP A 204 7.42 15.28 9.63
C ASP A 204 8.02 14.03 10.30
N GLU A 205 7.61 13.72 11.53
CA GLU A 205 7.98 12.48 12.23
C GLU A 205 7.03 11.30 11.92
N ALA A 206 5.90 11.57 11.27
CA ALA A 206 4.95 10.56 10.82
C ALA A 206 5.34 10.01 9.44
N VAL A 207 4.80 8.84 9.10
CA VAL A 207 4.95 8.26 7.76
C VAL A 207 3.77 8.57 6.84
N ALA A 208 2.60 8.86 7.43
CA ALA A 208 1.41 9.31 6.74
C ALA A 208 0.45 9.92 7.75
N VAL A 209 -0.65 10.45 7.24
CA VAL A 209 -1.88 10.69 8.00
C VAL A 209 -3.02 9.88 7.42
N GLU A 210 -3.95 9.48 8.28
CA GLU A 210 -5.14 8.72 7.93
C GLU A 210 -6.38 9.44 8.42
N LEU A 211 -7.35 9.61 7.54
CA LEU A 211 -8.73 9.92 7.90
C LEU A 211 -9.46 8.62 8.13
N ARG A 212 -9.97 8.43 9.35
CA ARG A 212 -10.70 7.23 9.73
C ARG A 212 -12.06 7.58 10.32
N LYS A 213 -13.04 6.69 10.18
CA LYS A 213 -14.28 6.77 10.95
C LYS A 213 -13.97 6.75 12.44
N ALA A 214 -14.88 7.29 13.24
CA ALA A 214 -14.82 7.16 14.69
C ALA A 214 -14.64 5.68 15.09
N ALA A 215 -13.70 5.44 16.00
CA ALA A 215 -13.45 4.12 16.55
C ALA A 215 -14.71 3.57 17.25
N SER A 216 -14.91 2.26 17.14
CA SER A 216 -15.86 1.52 17.97
C SER A 216 -15.06 0.75 19.02
N GLY A 217 -15.11 1.20 20.27
CA GLY A 217 -14.29 0.65 21.35
C GLY A 217 -12.78 0.86 21.10
N ASP A 218 -11.98 -0.19 21.32
CA ASP A 218 -10.52 -0.15 21.19
C ASP A 218 -10.01 -0.33 19.74
N SER A 219 -10.91 -0.50 18.78
CA SER A 219 -10.56 -0.74 17.37
C SER A 219 -10.47 0.56 16.57
N LEU A 220 -9.44 0.69 15.72
CA LEU A 220 -9.39 1.78 14.74
C LEU A 220 -10.60 1.69 13.81
N GLY A 221 -11.25 2.82 13.57
CA GLY A 221 -12.33 2.90 12.59
C GLY A 221 -11.83 2.65 11.16
N GLU A 222 -12.80 2.43 10.27
CA GLU A 222 -12.57 2.26 8.83
C GLU A 222 -11.70 3.37 8.26
N LEU A 223 -10.70 3.01 7.45
CA LEU A 223 -9.88 3.95 6.70
C LEU A 223 -10.68 4.56 5.55
N ILE A 224 -10.81 5.88 5.56
CA ILE A 224 -11.54 6.64 4.54
C ILE A 224 -10.59 7.23 3.50
N TYR A 225 -9.47 7.79 3.94
CA TYR A 225 -8.45 8.37 3.07
C TYR A 225 -7.11 8.40 3.80
N PHE A 226 -6.01 8.53 3.06
CA PHE A 226 -4.69 8.74 3.65
C PHE A 226 -3.86 9.68 2.78
N SER A 227 -2.82 10.26 3.36
CA SER A 227 -1.86 11.07 2.63
C SER A 227 -0.47 10.99 3.25
N ASN A 228 0.56 11.05 2.41
CA ASN A 228 1.96 11.27 2.80
C ASN A 228 2.41 12.73 2.57
N MET A 229 1.43 13.63 2.38
CA MET A 229 1.61 15.07 2.20
C MET A 229 0.96 15.82 3.37
N SER A 230 1.60 16.87 3.86
CA SER A 230 1.10 17.69 4.96
C SER A 230 -0.11 18.53 4.54
N THR A 231 -0.23 18.83 3.25
CA THR A 231 -1.42 19.45 2.66
C THR A 231 -2.01 18.54 1.58
N PHE A 232 -3.28 18.18 1.74
CA PHE A 232 -3.98 17.28 0.81
C PHE A 232 -5.47 17.62 0.75
N THR A 233 -6.10 17.28 -0.38
CA THR A 233 -7.54 17.47 -0.59
C THR A 233 -8.21 16.12 -0.75
N VAL A 234 -9.24 15.87 0.07
CA VAL A 234 -9.97 14.60 0.03
C VAL A 234 -11.01 14.65 -1.10
N PRO A 235 -11.09 13.65 -1.98
CA PRO A 235 -12.03 13.65 -3.11
C PRO A 235 -13.49 13.63 -2.65
N ASP A 236 -14.39 14.19 -3.46
CA ASP A 236 -15.80 14.44 -3.09
C ASP A 236 -16.60 13.16 -2.77
N ASN A 237 -16.24 12.04 -3.39
CA ASN A 237 -16.88 10.74 -3.17
C ASN A 237 -16.50 10.06 -1.84
N ALA A 238 -15.54 10.60 -1.09
CA ALA A 238 -15.22 10.09 0.24
C ALA A 238 -16.20 10.59 1.30
N ASP A 239 -16.78 9.67 2.07
CA ASP A 239 -17.71 9.99 3.16
C ASP A 239 -16.94 10.46 4.43
N LEU A 240 -16.99 11.78 4.67
CA LEU A 240 -16.33 12.44 5.80
C LEU A 240 -17.20 12.53 7.06
N THR A 241 -18.40 11.95 7.08
CA THR A 241 -19.24 11.97 8.28
C THR A 241 -18.56 11.20 9.41
N ASN A 242 -18.45 11.83 10.59
CA ASN A 242 -17.86 11.27 11.81
C ASN A 242 -16.43 10.74 11.64
N THR A 243 -15.56 11.51 10.98
CA THR A 243 -14.13 11.16 10.81
C THR A 243 -13.23 11.88 11.80
N GLY A 244 -12.10 11.24 12.11
CA GLY A 244 -10.96 11.82 12.82
C GLY A 244 -9.67 11.62 12.03
N LEU A 245 -8.69 12.49 12.25
CA LEU A 245 -7.38 12.43 11.60
C LEU A 245 -6.35 11.79 12.55
N TYR A 246 -5.52 10.90 12.03
CA TYR A 246 -4.50 10.18 12.79
C TYR A 246 -3.14 10.30 12.11
N ALA A 247 -2.10 10.58 12.87
CA ALA A 247 -0.72 10.45 12.41
C ALA A 247 -0.31 8.98 12.50
N VAL A 248 0.31 8.46 11.44
CA VAL A 248 0.82 7.10 11.40
C VAL A 248 2.30 7.11 11.74
N GLN A 249 2.69 6.40 12.79
CA GLN A 249 4.09 6.22 13.18
C GLN A 249 4.75 5.11 12.33
N ALA A 250 6.08 5.12 12.22
CA ALA A 250 6.84 4.15 11.42
C ALA A 250 6.66 2.67 11.84
N ASP A 251 6.19 2.41 13.06
CA ASP A 251 5.86 1.08 13.58
C ASP A 251 4.37 0.71 13.48
N GLY A 252 3.56 1.56 12.84
CA GLY A 252 2.14 1.32 12.61
C GLY A 252 1.21 1.84 13.70
N LYS A 253 1.72 2.46 14.78
CA LYS A 253 0.86 3.13 15.76
C LYS A 253 0.14 4.31 15.12
N ARG A 254 -1.19 4.41 15.31
CA ARG A 254 -2.01 5.55 14.91
C ARG A 254 -2.23 6.46 16.11
N ILE A 255 -1.87 7.74 15.98
CA ILE A 255 -1.98 8.74 17.05
C ILE A 255 -3.01 9.78 16.62
N PRO A 256 -4.10 10.00 17.38
CA PRO A 256 -5.10 11.00 17.02
C PRO A 256 -4.48 12.39 16.96
N ILE A 257 -4.82 13.14 15.92
CA ILE A 257 -4.39 14.53 15.72
C ILE A 257 -5.52 15.44 16.18
N ASN A 258 -5.18 16.48 16.94
CA ASN A 258 -6.15 17.49 17.33
C ASN A 258 -6.36 18.50 16.19
N LYS A 259 -7.62 18.92 16.01
CA LYS A 259 -7.98 20.03 15.14
C LYS A 259 -7.55 21.36 15.76
#